data_AF-A0A2D7PFB0-F1
#
_entry.id   AF-A0A2D7PFB0-F1
#
_cell.length_a   1.000
_cell.length_b   1.000
_cell.length_c   1.000
_cell.angle_alpha   90.00
_cell.angle_beta   90.00
_cell.angle_gamma   90.00
#
_symmetry.space_group_name_H-M   'P 1'
#
loop_
_entity.id
_entity.type
_entity.pdbx_description
1 polymer ?
#
loop_
_entity_poly.entity_id
_entity_poly.type
_entity_poly.pdbx_seq_one_letter_code
_entity_poly.pdbx_strand_id
1 'polypeptide(L)'
;MARNYKQEYARYQGTPEQKKRRAMRNKVRRQALASGRVTKGSGFDIHHRDGNPMNTDPTNLVVSHSSQNRSFKRDKNARKA
;
A
#
# COMPACT_ATOMS: atom_id res chain seq x y z
N MET A 1 -13.60 17.75 -16.31
CA MET A 1 -12.22 17.51 -16.78
C MET A 1 -11.88 16.04 -16.61
N ALA A 2 -11.41 15.37 -17.65
CA ALA A 2 -10.97 13.97 -17.57
C ALA A 2 -9.57 13.88 -16.93
N ARG A 3 -9.33 12.86 -16.10
CA ARG A 3 -8.03 12.61 -15.46
C ARG A 3 -7.03 12.09 -16.48
N ASN A 4 -5.86 12.74 -16.61
CA ASN A 4 -4.81 12.29 -17.53
C ASN A 4 -3.90 11.23 -16.89
N TYR A 5 -4.30 9.96 -16.99
CA TYR A 5 -3.55 8.83 -16.44
C TYR A 5 -2.14 8.67 -17.02
N LYS A 6 -1.95 9.00 -18.30
CA LYS A 6 -0.63 8.88 -18.97
C LYS A 6 0.38 9.83 -18.33
N GLN A 7 -0.04 11.06 -18.07
CA GLN A 7 0.79 12.08 -17.41
C GLN A 7 1.06 11.75 -15.93
N GLU A 8 0.06 11.28 -15.18
CA GLU A 8 0.23 10.85 -13.79
C GLU A 8 1.22 9.67 -13.69
N TYR A 9 1.12 8.72 -14.61
CA TYR A 9 2.05 7.61 -14.68
C TYR A 9 3.47 8.09 -14.97
N ALA A 10 3.65 8.95 -15.99
CA ALA A 10 4.97 9.49 -16.33
C ALA A 10 5.62 10.27 -15.17
N ARG A 11 4.83 11.06 -14.44
CA ARG A 11 5.34 11.92 -13.35
C ARG A 11 5.56 11.20 -12.03
N TYR A 12 4.77 10.17 -11.72
CA TYR A 12 4.78 9.55 -10.38
C TYR A 12 4.84 8.03 -10.44
N GLN A 13 3.78 7.36 -10.93
CA GLN A 13 3.63 5.89 -10.80
C GLN A 13 4.69 5.08 -11.57
N GLY A 14 5.23 5.69 -12.63
CA GLY A 14 6.24 5.11 -13.52
C GLY A 14 7.67 5.29 -13.03
N THR A 15 7.91 6.12 -12.01
CA THR A 15 9.24 6.36 -11.44
C THR A 15 9.82 5.08 -10.83
N PRO A 16 11.15 4.87 -10.86
CA PRO A 16 11.78 3.69 -10.29
C PRO A 16 11.46 3.49 -8.80
N GLU A 17 11.39 4.58 -8.04
CA GLU A 17 11.06 4.56 -6.61
C GLU A 17 9.64 4.04 -6.36
N GLN A 18 8.64 4.54 -7.09
CA GLN A 18 7.26 4.08 -6.92
C GLN A 18 7.06 2.64 -7.41
N LYS A 19 7.78 2.23 -8.47
CA LYS A 19 7.84 0.84 -8.91
C LYS A 19 8.39 -0.08 -7.82
N LYS A 20 9.50 0.28 -7.16
CA LYS A 20 10.08 -0.47 -6.04
C LYS A 20 9.11 -0.56 -4.86
N ARG A 21 8.53 0.56 -4.43
CA ARG A 21 7.51 0.60 -3.36
C ARG A 21 6.30 -0.29 -3.66
N ARG A 22 5.83 -0.30 -4.91
CA ARG A 22 4.73 -1.18 -5.35
C ARG A 22 5.14 -2.66 -5.32
N ALA A 23 6.34 -2.99 -5.78
CA ALA A 23 6.85 -4.36 -5.73
C ALA A 23 6.93 -4.89 -4.29
N MET A 24 7.40 -4.07 -3.34
CA MET A 24 7.48 -4.45 -1.93
C MET A 24 6.10 -4.70 -1.30
N ARG A 25 5.11 -3.81 -1.53
CA ARG A 25 3.73 -4.04 -1.07
C ARG A 25 3.15 -5.34 -1.64
N ASN A 26 3.39 -5.60 -2.92
CA ASN A 26 2.91 -6.82 -3.58
C ASN A 26 3.58 -8.08 -3.02
N LYS A 27 4.89 -8.02 -2.71
CA LYS A 27 5.63 -9.11 -2.06
C LYS A 27 5.00 -9.45 -0.70
N VAL A 28 4.80 -8.45 0.15
CA VAL A 28 4.19 -8.63 1.47
C VAL A 28 2.78 -9.20 1.36
N ARG A 29 1.95 -8.67 0.45
CA ARG A 29 0.59 -9.20 0.25
C ARG A 29 0.59 -10.64 -0.26
N ARG A 30 1.49 -10.99 -1.19
CA ARG A 30 1.65 -12.39 -1.64
C ARG A 30 2.04 -13.31 -0.50
N GLN A 31 2.97 -12.92 0.36
CA GLN A 31 3.38 -13.71 1.53
C GLN A 31 2.22 -13.89 2.51
N ALA A 32 1.43 -12.84 2.75
CA ALA A 32 0.25 -12.92 3.60
C ALA A 32 -0.85 -13.83 3.01
N LEU A 33 -1.04 -13.82 1.69
CA LEU A 33 -1.96 -14.74 1.00
C LEU A 33 -1.47 -16.19 1.11
N ALA A 34 -0.17 -16.42 0.89
CA ALA A 34 0.42 -17.76 0.96
C ALA A 34 0.39 -18.35 2.38
N SER A 35 0.54 -17.51 3.40
CA SER A 35 0.44 -17.92 4.82
C SER A 35 -0.99 -17.98 5.36
N GLY A 36 -1.99 -17.67 4.54
CA GLY A 36 -3.40 -17.66 4.96
C GLY A 36 -3.79 -16.50 5.89
N ARG A 37 -2.87 -15.57 6.21
CA ARG A 37 -3.15 -14.38 7.05
C ARG A 37 -4.17 -13.44 6.44
N VAL A 38 -4.28 -13.45 5.11
CA VAL A 38 -5.31 -12.76 4.35
C VAL A 38 -5.77 -13.68 3.22
N THR A 39 -7.00 -13.49 2.77
CA THR A 39 -7.59 -14.23 1.65
C THR A 39 -8.05 -13.26 0.57
N LYS A 40 -8.10 -13.72 -0.67
CA LYS A 40 -8.62 -12.88 -1.77
C LYS A 40 -10.12 -12.70 -1.55
N GLY A 41 -10.59 -11.46 -1.54
CA GLY A 41 -12.01 -11.13 -1.37
C GLY A 41 -12.49 -10.96 0.07
N SER A 42 -11.68 -11.26 1.10
CA SER A 42 -12.11 -11.08 2.51
C SER A 42 -12.12 -9.63 3.00
N GLY A 43 -11.77 -8.67 2.14
CA GLY A 43 -11.73 -7.27 2.52
C GLY A 43 -10.58 -6.89 3.45
N PHE A 44 -9.63 -7.79 3.73
CA PHE A 44 -8.44 -7.52 4.53
C PHE A 44 -7.20 -7.23 3.66
N ASP A 45 -6.40 -6.24 4.10
CA ASP A 45 -5.12 -5.83 3.52
C ASP A 45 -4.01 -5.88 4.58
N ILE A 46 -2.75 -5.81 4.13
CA ILE A 46 -1.60 -5.64 5.03
C ILE A 46 -1.27 -4.16 5.18
N HIS A 47 -1.30 -3.68 6.42
CA HIS A 47 -0.91 -2.34 6.84
C HIS A 47 0.56 -2.32 7.27
N HIS A 48 1.29 -1.31 6.83
CA HIS A 48 2.63 -0.98 7.34
C HIS A 48 2.45 0.13 8.37
N ARG A 49 2.75 -0.12 9.66
CA ARG A 49 2.47 0.82 10.75
C ARG A 49 3.15 2.17 10.53
N ASP A 50 4.42 2.12 10.16
CA ASP A 50 5.29 3.26 9.87
C ASP A 50 4.97 3.98 8.54
N GLY A 51 4.09 3.42 7.70
CA GLY A 51 3.77 3.96 6.38
C GLY A 51 4.90 3.81 5.35
N ASN A 52 5.98 3.10 5.67
CA ASN A 52 7.09 2.84 4.76
C ASN A 52 6.95 1.46 4.10
N PRO A 53 6.66 1.38 2.79
CA PRO A 53 6.56 0.12 2.07
C PRO A 53 7.83 -0.72 2.02
N MET A 54 8.98 -0.13 2.31
CA MET A 54 10.28 -0.81 2.28
C MET A 54 10.58 -1.53 3.60
N ASN A 55 9.89 -1.16 4.69
CA ASN A 55 9.99 -1.84 5.97
C ASN A 55 9.05 -3.05 6.01
N THR A 56 9.60 -4.22 5.67
CA THR A 56 8.85 -5.48 5.65
C THR A 56 9.04 -6.32 6.91
N ASP A 57 9.49 -5.71 8.01
CA ASP A 57 9.65 -6.44 9.27
C ASP A 57 8.29 -7.00 9.73
N PRO A 58 8.20 -8.26 10.17
CA PRO A 58 6.94 -8.86 10.60
C PRO A 58 6.23 -8.08 11.70
N THR A 59 7.01 -7.40 12.55
CA THR A 59 6.52 -6.52 13.61
C THR A 59 5.99 -5.19 13.09
N ASN A 60 6.30 -4.76 11.86
CA ASN A 60 5.70 -3.59 11.22
C ASN A 60 4.40 -3.93 10.46
N LEU A 61 4.18 -5.20 10.13
CA LEU A 61 3.08 -5.66 9.27
C LEU A 61 1.88 -6.14 10.07
N VAL A 62 0.72 -5.50 9.84
CA VAL A 62 -0.54 -5.79 10.53
C VAL A 62 -1.63 -6.11 9.52
N VAL A 63 -2.47 -7.10 9.83
CA VAL A 63 -3.70 -7.35 9.06
C VAL A 63 -4.74 -6.32 9.48
N SER A 64 -5.27 -5.56 8.54
CA SER A 64 -6.28 -4.53 8.81
C SER A 64 -7.38 -4.58 7.75
N HIS A 65 -8.59 -4.17 8.14
CA HIS A 65 -9.68 -4.01 7.19
C HIS A 65 -9.27 -3.00 6.10
N SER A 66 -9.55 -3.33 4.85
CA SER A 66 -9.22 -2.50 3.70
C SER A 66 -9.87 -1.11 3.77
N SER A 67 -11.08 -1.01 4.33
CA SER A 67 -11.75 0.27 4.60
C SER A 67 -10.87 1.14 5.48
N GLN A 68 -10.50 0.65 6.67
CA GLN A 68 -9.66 1.37 7.64
C GLN A 68 -8.27 1.71 7.09
N ASN A 69 -7.61 0.74 6.44
CA ASN A 69 -6.26 0.93 5.89
C ASN A 69 -6.23 1.97 4.75
N ARG A 70 -7.31 2.10 3.97
CA ARG A 70 -7.41 3.04 2.85
C ARG A 70 -7.99 4.41 3.26
N SER A 71 -8.61 4.50 4.44
CA SER A 71 -9.32 5.70 4.94
C SER A 71 -8.67 6.35 6.16
N PHE A 72 -7.35 6.54 6.14
CA PHE A 72 -6.65 7.26 7.22
C PHE A 72 -6.79 8.78 7.10
N LYS A 73 -6.85 9.48 8.24
CA LYS A 73 -6.83 10.94 8.29
C LYS A 73 -5.56 11.45 7.62
N ARG A 74 -5.69 12.47 6.78
CA ARG A 74 -4.55 13.12 6.13
C ARG A 74 -4.34 14.52 6.67
N ASP A 75 -3.08 14.94 6.74
CA ASP A 75 -2.71 16.32 7.05
C ASP A 75 -2.99 17.24 5.84
N LYS A 76 -2.78 18.54 6.01
CA LYS A 76 -2.94 19.54 4.93
C LYS A 76 -2.01 19.30 3.73
N ASN A 77 -0.98 18.47 3.90
CA ASN A 77 0.00 18.10 2.87
C ASN A 77 -0.28 16.69 2.29
N ALA A 78 -1.46 16.12 2.55
CA ALA A 78 -1.88 14.78 2.12
C ALA A 78 -1.03 13.62 2.66
N ARG A 79 -0.26 13.84 3.73
CA ARG A 79 0.47 12.78 4.47
C ARG A 79 -0.47 12.15 5.49
N LYS A 80 -0.11 10.96 6.00
CA LYS A 80 -0.82 10.34 7.13
C LYS A 80 -0.73 11.29 8.33
N ALA A 81 -1.87 11.70 8.87
CA ALA A 81 -1.98 12.59 10.04
C ALA A 81 -1.71 11.85 11.35
#